data_AF-A0A388M6H8-F1
#
_entry.id   AF-A0A388M6H8-F1
#
_cell.length_a   1.000
_cell.length_b   1.000
_cell.length_c   1.000
_cell.angle_alpha   90.00
_cell.angle_beta   90.00
_cell.angle_gamma   90.00
#
_symmetry.space_group_name_H-M   'P 1'
#
loop_
_entity.id
_entity.type
_entity.pdbx_description
1 polymer ?
#
loop_
_entity_poly.entity_id
_entity_poly.type
_entity_poly.pdbx_seq_one_letter_code
_entity_poly.pdbx_strand_id
1 'polypeptide(L)'
;MTLEKLRSVVRDCLGKHLYSSGIFFADKLVTMSDSAPADVFLLSQAYYLGKHYRRALHLLRQEHLLAADARFRYLAAKCLEEVKEWDECLALLGDGEFDEDGNADVIEMDSAEGEMLDMPGDGREINIAAAICLLRGRAYEALENRTRAALWYKASLKADPYCYEVCT
;
A
#
# COMPACT_ATOMS: atom_id res chain seq x y z
N MET A 1 2.94 -13.22 27.54
CA MET A 1 2.07 -12.88 26.40
C MET A 1 2.87 -13.25 25.15
N THR A 2 2.40 -14.17 24.30
CA THR A 2 3.14 -14.59 23.10
C THR A 2 2.92 -13.58 21.96
N LEU A 3 3.90 -13.43 21.07
CA LEU A 3 3.84 -12.49 19.94
C LEU A 3 2.59 -12.70 19.08
N GLU A 4 2.18 -13.96 18.88
CA GLU A 4 0.97 -14.32 18.12
C GLU A 4 -0.32 -13.79 18.74
N LYS A 5 -0.44 -13.84 20.08
CA LYS A 5 -1.60 -13.27 20.79
C LYS A 5 -1.62 -11.76 20.67
N LEU A 6 -0.46 -11.12 20.63
CA LEU A 6 -0.37 -9.68 20.45
C LEU A 6 -0.77 -9.27 19.02
N ARG A 7 -0.34 -10.03 18.00
CA ARG A 7 -0.83 -9.87 16.61
C ARG A 7 -2.34 -9.99 16.51
N SER A 8 -2.95 -11.00 17.14
CA SER A 8 -4.41 -11.14 17.12
C SER A 8 -5.12 -9.97 17.82
N VAL A 9 -4.57 -9.47 18.93
CA VAL A 9 -5.13 -8.28 19.62
C VAL A 9 -5.06 -7.04 18.74
N VAL A 10 -3.94 -6.82 18.05
CA VAL A 10 -3.81 -5.69 17.11
C VAL A 10 -4.85 -5.80 16.01
N ARG A 11 -5.00 -6.96 15.36
CA ARG A 11 -6.01 -7.18 14.31
C ARG A 11 -7.43 -6.93 14.81
N ASP A 12 -7.76 -7.43 16.00
CA ASP A 12 -9.07 -7.20 16.64
C ASP A 12 -9.31 -5.71 16.92
N CYS A 13 -8.28 -4.98 17.39
CA CYS A 13 -8.37 -3.53 17.58
C CYS A 13 -8.63 -2.80 16.25
N LEU A 14 -7.94 -3.19 15.17
CA LEU A 14 -8.13 -2.60 13.84
C LEU A 14 -9.53 -2.88 13.29
N GLY A 15 -10.00 -4.12 13.40
CA GLY A 15 -11.35 -4.51 12.99
C GLY A 15 -12.47 -3.83 13.78
N LYS A 16 -12.21 -3.44 15.04
CA LYS A 16 -13.14 -2.68 15.89
C LYS A 16 -12.97 -1.16 15.81
N HIS A 17 -12.15 -0.66 14.89
CA HIS A 17 -11.84 0.76 14.74
C HIS A 17 -11.18 1.41 15.98
N LEU A 18 -10.56 0.61 16.86
CA LEU A 18 -9.83 1.06 18.05
C LEU A 18 -8.38 1.39 17.70
N TYR A 19 -8.18 2.37 16.82
CA TYR A 19 -6.87 2.64 16.21
C TYR A 19 -5.79 3.06 17.20
N SER A 20 -6.13 3.88 18.22
CA SER A 20 -5.18 4.32 19.25
C SER A 20 -4.60 3.14 20.04
N SER A 21 -5.47 2.22 20.47
CA SER A 21 -5.07 0.98 21.15
C SER A 21 -4.30 0.05 20.19
N GLY A 22 -4.77 -0.08 18.94
CA GLY A 22 -4.13 -0.90 17.92
C GLY A 22 -2.68 -0.46 17.64
N ILE A 23 -2.44 0.85 17.49
CA ILE A 23 -1.11 1.43 17.30
C ILE A 23 -0.22 1.12 18.51
N PHE A 24 -0.71 1.33 19.73
CA PHE A 24 0.07 1.06 20.95
C PHE A 24 0.51 -0.41 21.04
N PHE A 25 -0.41 -1.34 20.77
CA PHE A 25 -0.08 -2.77 20.80
C PHE A 25 0.83 -3.19 19.64
N ALA A 26 0.68 -2.57 18.46
CA ALA A 26 1.53 -2.84 17.30
C ALA A 26 2.96 -2.32 17.50
N ASP A 27 3.13 -1.15 18.11
CA ASP A 27 4.46 -0.58 18.43
C ASP A 27 5.23 -1.48 19.40
N LYS A 28 4.52 -1.98 20.42
CA LYS A 28 5.05 -2.98 21.34
C LYS A 28 5.38 -4.30 20.66
N LEU A 29 4.56 -4.72 19.69
CA LEU A 29 4.78 -5.94 18.92
C LEU A 29 6.07 -5.86 18.11
N VAL A 30 6.27 -4.78 17.35
CA VAL A 30 7.47 -4.54 16.54
C VAL A 30 8.73 -4.52 17.40
N THR A 31 8.66 -3.86 18.56
CA THR A 31 9.78 -3.82 19.52
C THR A 31 10.10 -5.21 20.09
N MET A 32 9.09 -6.06 20.28
CA MET A 32 9.28 -7.41 20.83
C MET A 32 9.66 -8.46 19.78
N SER A 33 9.47 -8.17 18.49
CA SER A 33 9.80 -9.07 17.38
C SER A 33 11.06 -8.68 16.62
N ASP A 34 11.87 -7.77 17.19
CA ASP A 34 13.11 -7.25 16.59
C ASP A 34 12.91 -6.74 15.15
N SER A 35 11.86 -5.92 14.94
CA SER A 35 11.52 -5.32 13.63
C SER A 35 11.25 -6.34 12.52
N ALA A 36 10.60 -7.47 12.84
CA ALA A 36 10.15 -8.40 11.81
C ALA A 36 9.24 -7.71 10.76
N PRO A 37 9.44 -7.94 9.45
CA PRO A 37 8.78 -7.18 8.39
C PRO A 37 7.25 -7.30 8.45
N ALA A 38 6.72 -8.48 8.77
CA ALA A 38 5.28 -8.70 8.93
C ALA A 38 4.66 -7.85 10.06
N ASP A 39 5.39 -7.64 11.16
CA ASP A 39 4.92 -6.84 12.28
C ASP A 39 5.05 -5.34 12.00
N VAL A 40 6.11 -4.94 11.30
CA VAL A 40 6.28 -3.56 10.80
C VAL A 40 5.18 -3.19 9.81
N PHE A 41 4.77 -4.14 8.96
CA PHE A 41 3.64 -3.96 8.06
C PHE A 41 2.34 -3.73 8.84
N LEU A 42 2.09 -4.56 9.87
CA LEU A 42 0.90 -4.44 10.71
C LEU A 42 0.86 -3.09 11.46
N LEU A 43 2.01 -2.61 11.95
CA LEU A 43 2.12 -1.28 12.57
C LEU A 43 1.90 -0.16 11.55
N SER A 44 2.46 -0.27 10.35
CA SER A 44 2.25 0.70 9.26
C SER A 44 0.77 0.78 8.87
N GLN A 45 0.09 -0.36 8.79
CA GLN A 45 -1.35 -0.43 8.52
C GLN A 45 -2.17 0.22 9.66
N ALA A 46 -1.78 -0.02 10.92
CA ALA A 46 -2.41 0.63 12.06
C ALA A 46 -2.25 2.16 12.03
N TYR A 47 -1.05 2.66 11.66
CA TYR A 47 -0.83 4.09 11.48
C TYR A 47 -1.66 4.68 10.33
N TYR A 48 -1.76 3.97 9.21
CA TYR A 48 -2.58 4.40 8.07
C TYR A 48 -4.06 4.53 8.47
N LEU A 49 -4.63 3.49 9.10
CA LEU A 49 -6.02 3.51 9.59
C LEU A 49 -6.24 4.59 10.67
N GLY A 50 -5.23 4.84 11.49
CA GLY A 50 -5.22 5.94 12.46
C GLY A 50 -4.97 7.33 11.87
N LYS A 51 -4.89 7.48 10.54
CA LYS A 51 -4.60 8.74 9.83
C LYS A 51 -3.26 9.38 10.19
N HIS A 52 -2.30 8.58 10.67
CA HIS A 52 -0.95 9.01 11.01
C HIS A 52 0.02 8.72 9.85
N TYR A 53 -0.33 9.19 8.65
CA TYR A 53 0.36 8.87 7.40
C TYR A 53 1.87 9.19 7.41
N ARG A 54 2.25 10.36 7.96
CA ARG A 54 3.67 10.75 8.07
C ARG A 54 4.49 9.82 8.97
N ARG A 55 3.87 9.29 10.04
CA ARG A 55 4.54 8.33 10.94
C ARG A 55 4.72 6.98 10.24
N ALA A 56 3.70 6.53 9.50
CA ALA A 56 3.80 5.33 8.68
C ALA A 56 4.93 5.46 7.65
N LEU A 57 4.99 6.58 6.91
CA LEU A 57 6.03 6.84 5.92
C LEU A 57 7.44 6.84 6.52
N HIS A 58 7.61 7.49 7.68
CA HIS A 58 8.90 7.51 8.36
C HIS A 58 9.37 6.10 8.73
N LEU A 59 8.48 5.30 9.32
CA LEU A 59 8.76 3.90 9.69
C LEU A 59 9.13 3.06 8.46
N LEU A 60 8.35 3.16 7.39
CA LEU A 60 8.57 2.42 6.15
C LEU A 60 9.91 2.78 5.48
N ARG A 61 10.32 4.05 5.55
CA ARG A 61 11.62 4.52 5.03
C ARG A 61 12.79 4.06 5.90
N GLN A 62 12.64 4.09 7.21
CA GLN A 62 13.70 3.73 8.16
C GLN A 62 14.09 2.26 8.06
N GLU A 63 13.11 1.36 7.91
CA GLU A 63 13.36 -0.08 7.86
C GLU A 63 13.82 -0.56 6.46
N HIS A 64 13.96 0.35 5.47
CA HIS A 64 14.32 0.04 4.07
C HIS A 64 13.43 -1.02 3.39
N LEU A 65 12.27 -1.33 3.96
CA LEU A 65 11.34 -2.38 3.49
C LEU A 65 10.63 -2.02 2.18
N LEU A 66 10.71 -0.76 1.77
CA LEU A 66 10.17 -0.30 0.49
C LEU A 66 10.81 -1.05 -0.70
N ALA A 67 12.10 -1.36 -0.65
CA ALA A 67 12.73 -2.14 -1.72
C ALA A 67 12.33 -3.62 -1.66
N ALA A 68 12.11 -4.14 -0.45
CA ALA A 68 11.94 -5.57 -0.19
C ALA A 68 10.61 -6.14 -0.70
N ASP A 69 9.51 -5.39 -0.59
CA ASP A 69 8.19 -5.94 -0.91
C ASP A 69 7.24 -4.88 -1.50
N ALA A 70 6.61 -5.28 -2.60
CA ALA A 70 5.54 -4.62 -3.32
C ALA A 70 4.48 -3.93 -2.44
N ARG A 71 4.06 -4.63 -1.38
CA ARG A 71 2.98 -4.23 -0.49
C ARG A 71 3.35 -3.02 0.34
N PHE A 72 4.61 -2.95 0.78
CA PHE A 72 5.13 -1.81 1.53
C PHE A 72 5.21 -0.58 0.64
N ARG A 73 5.61 -0.74 -0.63
CA ARG A 73 5.58 0.35 -1.61
C ARG A 73 4.17 0.87 -1.83
N TYR A 74 3.22 -0.03 -2.06
CA TYR A 74 1.82 0.36 -2.25
C TYR A 74 1.26 1.10 -1.03
N LEU A 75 1.49 0.60 0.19
CA LEU A 75 1.03 1.27 1.41
C LEU A 75 1.70 2.64 1.60
N ALA A 76 2.99 2.77 1.30
CA ALA A 76 3.68 4.06 1.33
C ALA A 76 3.10 5.04 0.31
N ALA A 77 2.87 4.58 -0.92
CA ALA A 77 2.25 5.41 -1.96
C ALA A 77 0.83 5.85 -1.55
N LYS A 78 0.04 4.97 -0.93
CA LYS A 78 -1.26 5.32 -0.32
C LYS A 78 -1.15 6.37 0.77
N CYS A 79 -0.13 6.30 1.62
CA CYS A 79 0.11 7.35 2.61
C CYS A 79 0.47 8.69 1.94
N LEU A 80 1.22 8.68 0.84
CA LEU A 80 1.58 9.89 0.09
C LEU A 80 0.38 10.51 -0.64
N GLU A 81 -0.53 9.69 -1.18
CA GLU A 81 -1.84 10.13 -1.72
C GLU A 81 -2.59 10.97 -0.69
N GLU A 82 -2.72 10.46 0.54
CA GLU A 82 -3.43 11.15 1.62
C GLU A 82 -2.72 12.44 2.08
N VAL A 83 -1.38 12.47 2.01
CA VAL A 83 -0.57 13.67 2.32
C VAL A 83 -0.54 14.66 1.13
N LYS A 84 -1.02 14.24 -0.05
CA LYS A 84 -1.00 14.99 -1.33
C LYS A 84 0.41 15.30 -1.84
N GLU A 85 1.38 14.47 -1.46
CA GLU A 85 2.75 14.54 -1.96
C GLU A 85 2.90 13.62 -3.19
N TRP A 86 2.33 14.08 -4.31
CA TRP A 86 2.23 13.29 -5.54
C TRP A 86 3.59 13.05 -6.23
N ASP A 87 4.52 13.99 -6.11
CA ASP A 87 5.86 13.89 -6.70
C ASP A 87 6.66 12.75 -6.07
N GLU A 88 6.71 12.70 -4.72
CA GLU A 88 7.31 11.59 -3.99
C GLU A 88 6.58 10.26 -4.23
N CYS A 89 5.25 10.30 -4.42
CA CYS A 89 4.45 9.12 -4.74
C CYS A 89 4.88 8.50 -6.07
N LEU A 90 5.06 9.32 -7.11
CA LEU A 90 5.53 8.85 -8.42
C LEU A 90 6.97 8.35 -8.34
N ALA A 91 7.85 9.05 -7.62
CA ALA A 91 9.23 8.60 -7.41
C ALA A 91 9.29 7.24 -6.69
N LEU A 92 8.39 6.98 -5.75
CA LEU A 92 8.33 5.73 -4.99
C LEU A 92 7.70 4.58 -5.79
N LEU A 93 6.70 4.88 -6.63
CA LEU A 93 6.11 3.90 -7.53
C LEU A 93 7.02 3.63 -8.74
N GLY A 94 7.93 4.55 -9.07
CA GLY A 94 8.78 4.53 -10.27
C GLY A 94 8.05 5.00 -11.52
N ASP A 95 8.82 5.54 -12.47
CA ASP A 95 8.36 5.80 -13.83
C ASP A 95 8.22 4.46 -14.55
N GLY A 96 6.99 3.97 -14.69
CA GLY A 96 6.75 2.89 -15.63
C GLY A 96 6.78 3.46 -17.04
N GLU A 97 7.66 2.94 -17.87
CA GLU A 97 7.65 3.25 -19.29
C GLU A 97 6.45 2.52 -19.93
N PHE A 98 5.93 3.06 -21.02
CA PHE A 98 4.92 2.39 -21.82
C PHE A 98 5.58 1.96 -23.12
N ASP A 99 5.45 0.69 -23.47
CA ASP A 99 5.85 0.18 -24.78
C ASP A 99 5.01 0.84 -25.89
N GLU A 100 5.50 0.76 -27.13
CA GLU A 100 4.85 1.31 -28.34
C GLU A 100 3.41 0.80 -28.53
N ASP A 101 3.06 -0.35 -27.95
CA ASP A 101 1.71 -0.94 -27.95
C ASP A 101 0.78 -0.41 -26.83
N GLY A 102 1.25 0.55 -26.01
CA GLY A 102 0.52 1.06 -24.85
C GLY A 102 0.32 -0.02 -23.78
N ASN A 103 1.27 -0.94 -23.67
CA ASN A 103 1.45 -1.80 -22.52
C ASN A 103 2.37 -1.05 -21.56
N ALA A 104 1.97 -0.92 -20.30
CA ALA A 104 2.92 -0.43 -19.30
C ALA A 104 3.93 -1.54 -19.06
N ASP A 105 5.21 -1.21 -18.94
CA ASP A 105 6.15 -2.00 -18.14
C ASP A 105 5.67 -1.88 -16.69
N VAL A 106 4.57 -2.58 -16.40
CA VAL A 106 4.23 -2.99 -15.05
C VAL A 106 5.36 -3.93 -14.69
N ILE A 107 6.39 -3.39 -14.04
CA ILE A 107 7.41 -4.13 -13.30
C ILE A 107 6.71 -5.38 -12.80
N GLU A 108 7.09 -6.55 -13.35
CA GLU A 108 6.54 -7.84 -12.96
C GLU A 108 6.76 -7.94 -11.46
N MET A 109 5.72 -7.53 -10.73
CA MET A 109 5.75 -7.45 -9.29
C MET A 109 5.35 -8.85 -8.89
N ASP A 110 6.36 -9.72 -8.88
CA ASP A 110 6.28 -11.12 -8.49
C ASP A 110 5.21 -11.25 -7.42
N SER A 111 4.23 -12.10 -7.70
CA SER A 111 3.16 -12.48 -6.78
C SER A 111 3.81 -13.04 -5.53
N ALA A 112 4.16 -12.16 -4.59
CA ALA A 112 4.57 -12.57 -3.28
C ALA A 112 3.30 -13.10 -2.62
N GLU A 113 3.10 -14.41 -2.75
CA GLU A 113 2.24 -15.26 -1.93
C GLU A 113 2.67 -15.10 -0.45
N GLY A 114 2.43 -13.92 0.10
CA GLY A 114 2.63 -13.63 1.49
C GLY A 114 1.25 -13.57 2.08
N GLU A 115 0.83 -14.65 2.74
CA GLU A 115 -0.38 -14.77 3.52
C GLU A 115 -0.62 -13.47 4.33
N MET A 116 -1.46 -12.57 3.83
CA MET A 116 -1.94 -11.46 4.62
C MET A 116 -3.28 -11.87 5.20
N LEU A 117 -3.30 -11.89 6.54
CA LEU A 117 -4.40 -11.41 7.35
C LEU A 117 -5.79 -11.58 6.71
N ASP A 118 -6.49 -12.65 7.08
CA ASP A 118 -7.95 -12.78 6.98
C ASP A 118 -8.63 -11.57 7.66
N MET A 119 -8.67 -10.42 6.97
CA MET A 119 -9.80 -9.53 7.04
C MET A 119 -10.93 -10.27 6.33
N PRO A 120 -12.16 -10.31 6.88
CA PRO A 120 -13.30 -10.95 6.23
C PRO A 120 -13.76 -10.09 5.05
N GLY A 121 -12.96 -10.07 4.00
CA GLY A 121 -13.26 -9.52 2.69
C GLY A 121 -13.19 -10.68 1.71
N ASP A 122 -14.33 -10.97 1.10
CA ASP A 122 -14.57 -12.06 0.13
C ASP A 122 -13.38 -12.21 -0.84
N GLY A 123 -12.82 -13.42 -0.90
CA GLY A 123 -11.51 -13.74 -1.49
C GLY A 123 -11.38 -13.46 -2.98
N ARG A 124 -11.23 -12.19 -3.35
CA ARG A 124 -10.78 -11.72 -4.66
C ARG A 124 -9.76 -10.63 -4.43
N GLU A 125 -8.50 -11.02 -4.40
CA GLU A 125 -7.38 -10.10 -4.25
C GLU A 125 -7.30 -9.21 -5.49
N ILE A 126 -7.59 -7.91 -5.32
CA ILE A 126 -7.32 -6.91 -6.34
C ILE A 126 -5.82 -6.97 -6.62
N ASN A 127 -5.44 -7.10 -7.89
CA ASN A 127 -4.04 -7.16 -8.26
C ASN A 127 -3.35 -5.85 -7.81
N ILE A 128 -2.33 -5.96 -6.95
CA ILE A 128 -1.59 -4.80 -6.42
C ILE A 128 -1.02 -3.97 -7.58
N ALA A 129 -0.67 -4.59 -8.70
CA ALA A 129 -0.23 -3.89 -9.90
C ALA A 129 -1.33 -2.96 -10.48
N ALA A 130 -2.59 -3.40 -10.51
CA ALA A 130 -3.70 -2.55 -10.94
C ALA A 130 -3.91 -1.37 -9.97
N ALA A 131 -3.86 -1.63 -8.66
CA ALA A 131 -3.98 -0.58 -7.65
C ALA A 131 -2.84 0.45 -7.73
N ILE A 132 -1.62 0.02 -8.06
CA ILE A 132 -0.48 0.92 -8.33
C ILE A 132 -0.73 1.77 -9.59
N CYS A 133 -1.20 1.17 -10.68
CA CYS A 133 -1.51 1.89 -11.92
C CYS A 133 -2.60 2.96 -11.69
N LEU A 134 -3.66 2.64 -10.94
CA LEU A 134 -4.69 3.60 -10.54
C LEU A 134 -4.08 4.78 -9.78
N LEU A 135 -3.20 4.50 -8.82
CA LEU A 135 -2.57 5.51 -7.98
C LEU A 135 -1.64 6.42 -8.80
N ARG A 136 -0.90 5.87 -9.77
CA ARG A 136 -0.13 6.64 -10.75
C ARG A 136 -1.05 7.56 -11.57
N GLY A 137 -2.17 7.04 -12.05
CA GLY A 137 -3.17 7.83 -12.78
C GLY A 137 -3.66 9.03 -11.97
N ARG A 138 -4.03 8.82 -10.70
CA ARG A 138 -4.45 9.88 -9.77
C ARG A 138 -3.35 10.90 -9.50
N ALA A 139 -2.11 10.44 -9.31
CA ALA A 139 -0.98 11.33 -9.10
C ALA A 139 -0.73 12.22 -10.33
N TYR A 140 -0.74 11.65 -11.54
CA TYR A 140 -0.59 12.42 -12.78
C TYR A 140 -1.76 13.38 -13.03
N GLU A 141 -2.98 12.99 -12.67
CA GLU A 141 -4.14 13.86 -12.72
C GLU A 141 -4.02 15.06 -11.77
N ALA A 142 -3.54 14.83 -10.55
CA ALA A 142 -3.26 15.88 -9.57
C ALA A 142 -2.11 16.81 -9.98
N LEU A 143 -1.15 16.31 -10.78
CA LEU A 143 -0.07 17.10 -11.39
C LEU A 143 -0.48 17.75 -12.74
N GLU A 144 -1.79 17.75 -13.06
CA GLU A 144 -2.37 18.32 -14.29
C GLU A 144 -1.88 17.67 -15.60
N ASN A 145 -1.23 16.51 -15.53
CA ASN A 145 -0.75 15.75 -16.68
C ASN A 145 -1.80 14.74 -17.15
N ARG A 146 -2.88 15.27 -17.73
CA ARG A 146 -4.06 14.49 -18.15
C ARG A 146 -3.75 13.41 -19.19
N THR A 147 -2.73 13.61 -20.04
CA THR A 147 -2.34 12.65 -21.07
C THR A 147 -1.75 11.39 -20.46
N ARG A 148 -0.82 11.52 -19.50
CA ARG A 148 -0.28 10.38 -18.76
C ARG A 148 -1.31 9.74 -17.84
N ALA A 149 -2.16 10.53 -17.18
CA ALA A 149 -3.22 10.00 -16.33
C ALA A 149 -4.14 9.01 -17.07
N ALA A 150 -4.61 9.38 -18.27
CA ALA A 150 -5.47 8.52 -19.09
C ALA A 150 -4.79 7.20 -19.50
N LEU A 151 -3.48 7.22 -19.78
CA LEU A 151 -2.70 6.02 -20.12
C LEU A 151 -2.64 5.05 -18.93
N TRP A 152 -2.34 5.57 -17.73
CA TRP A 152 -2.28 4.77 -16.51
C TRP A 152 -3.64 4.20 -16.10
N TYR A 153 -4.71 4.97 -16.24
CA TYR A 153 -6.06 4.47 -16.01
C TYR A 153 -6.44 3.35 -16.98
N LYS A 154 -6.08 3.49 -18.26
CA LYS A 154 -6.28 2.43 -19.26
C LYS A 154 -5.47 1.17 -18.93
N ALA A 155 -4.22 1.33 -18.48
CA ALA A 155 -3.39 0.21 -18.05
C ALA A 155 -3.95 -0.49 -16.80
N SER A 156 -4.47 0.28 -15.83
CA SER A 156 -5.15 -0.26 -14.64
C SER A 156 -6.34 -1.14 -15.01
N LEU A 157 -7.20 -0.67 -15.92
CA LEU A 157 -8.37 -1.43 -16.39
C LEU A 157 -8.00 -2.68 -17.20
N LYS A 158 -6.90 -2.63 -17.96
CA LYS A 158 -6.36 -3.81 -18.64
C LYS A 158 -5.85 -4.85 -17.65
N ALA A 159 -5.19 -4.41 -16.57
CA ALA A 159 -4.62 -5.28 -15.55
C ALA A 159 -5.70 -5.91 -14.63
N ASP A 160 -6.74 -5.15 -14.29
CA ASP A 160 -7.89 -5.67 -13.54
C ASP A 160 -9.21 -5.02 -14.03
N PRO A 161 -10.06 -5.78 -14.73
CA PRO A 161 -11.38 -5.30 -15.17
C PRO A 161 -12.34 -4.95 -14.03
N TYR A 162 -12.08 -5.40 -12.80
CA TYR A 162 -12.93 -5.17 -11.63
C TYR A 162 -12.56 -3.91 -10.83
N CYS A 163 -11.59 -3.12 -11.28
CA CYS A 163 -11.20 -1.87 -10.64
C CYS A 163 -12.26 -0.76 -10.87
N TYR A 164 -13.38 -0.83 -10.14
CA TYR A 164 -14.52 0.10 -10.27
C TYR A 164 -14.17 1.56 -9.94
N GLU A 165 -13.12 1.78 -9.14
CA GLU A 165 -12.59 3.10 -8.75
C GLU A 165 -12.06 3.94 -9.93
N VAL A 166 -11.85 3.34 -11.11
CA VAL A 166 -11.44 4.07 -12.33
C VAL A 166 -12.63 4.79 -13.00
N CYS A 167 -13.85 4.32 -12.77
CA CYS A 167 -15.05 4.80 -13.48
C CYS A 167 -15.85 5.88 -12.74
N THR A 168 -15.47 6.23 -11.50
CA THR A 168 -16.14 7.22 -10.64
C THR A 168 -15.32 8.50 -10.53
#